data_AF-A0A6A3JL78-F1
#
_entry.id   AF-A0A6A3JL78-F1
#
_cell.length_a   1.000
_cell.length_b   1.000
_cell.length_c   1.000
_cell.angle_alpha   90.00
_cell.angle_beta   90.00
_cell.angle_gamma   90.00
#
_symmetry.space_group_name_H-M   'P 1'
#
loop_
_entity.id
_entity.type
_entity.pdbx_description
1 polymer ?
#
loop_
_entity_poly.entity_id
_entity_poly.type
_entity_poly.pdbx_seq_one_letter_code
_entity_poly.pdbx_strand_id
1 'polypeptide(L)'
;MTLCLALRCLLVSIVAIACSNCSLDVAAAIAPRSYFSSVRSAQSPNDPVIADAANFALDQLRGLSDSGIYKTLSLAKVHAAATELGDFHYVIHLQMALASPYFRSKREVEDFEMMVLESKPRVEERASGKYNVTRSIAIDEFPEMDEDVIERFWVKMVEERRQRRRELFDKWEREGESVKEEEGLQTESNVKDEEQTIVEKVTKTLTIDELQAMPAKQLRQLLTTPESTAPLRAAISAILDERLTLLEQREETLHAQTNQQQPTQLNLHRDEL
;
A
#
# COMPACT_ATOMS: atom_id res chain seq x y z
N MET A 1 -35.74 35.75 -10.45
CA MET A 1 -34.70 34.95 -11.16
C MET A 1 -33.85 34.07 -10.24
N THR A 2 -33.73 34.37 -8.94
CA THR A 2 -32.92 33.61 -7.97
C THR A 2 -33.46 32.20 -7.66
N LEU A 3 -34.78 31.99 -7.65
CA LEU A 3 -35.40 30.69 -7.37
C LEU A 3 -35.08 29.61 -8.43
N CYS A 4 -34.91 30.03 -9.68
CA CYS A 4 -34.63 29.11 -10.80
C CYS A 4 -33.19 28.59 -10.78
N LEU A 5 -32.24 29.38 -10.23
CA LEU A 5 -30.85 28.97 -10.09
C LEU A 5 -30.68 27.91 -8.98
N ALA A 6 -31.35 28.10 -7.84
CA ALA A 6 -31.27 27.19 -6.70
C ALA A 6 -31.80 25.78 -7.04
N LEU A 7 -32.91 25.70 -7.79
CA LEU A 7 -33.49 24.42 -8.21
C LEU A 7 -32.56 23.65 -9.18
N ARG A 8 -31.86 24.37 -10.07
CA ARG A 8 -30.89 23.75 -11.00
C ARG A 8 -29.66 23.22 -10.28
N CYS A 9 -29.11 23.96 -9.31
CA CYS A 9 -28.01 23.47 -8.49
C CYS A 9 -28.39 22.22 -7.69
N LEU A 10 -29.60 22.19 -7.12
CA LEU A 10 -30.06 21.05 -6.33
C LEU A 10 -30.22 19.77 -7.17
N LEU A 11 -30.73 19.90 -8.40
CA LEU A 11 -30.83 18.77 -9.34
C LEU A 11 -29.45 18.25 -9.79
N VAL A 12 -28.48 19.13 -10.04
CA VAL A 12 -27.11 18.73 -10.42
C VAL A 12 -26.43 17.99 -9.27
N SER A 13 -26.60 18.43 -8.02
CA SER A 13 -26.04 17.76 -6.85
C SER A 13 -26.67 16.38 -6.63
N ILE A 14 -27.99 16.22 -6.82
CA ILE A 14 -28.66 14.92 -6.69
C ILE A 14 -28.18 13.94 -7.77
N VAL A 15 -28.01 14.40 -9.01
CA VAL A 15 -27.47 13.57 -10.10
C VAL A 15 -26.02 13.18 -9.83
N ALA A 16 -25.17 14.10 -9.35
CA ALA A 16 -23.79 13.79 -9.01
C ALA A 16 -23.69 12.75 -7.88
N ILE A 17 -24.51 12.86 -6.83
CA ILE A 17 -24.56 11.89 -5.73
C ILE A 17 -25.10 10.53 -6.21
N ALA A 18 -26.12 10.52 -7.06
CA ALA A 18 -26.66 9.29 -7.64
C ALA A 18 -25.63 8.59 -8.56
N CYS A 19 -24.88 9.34 -9.37
CA CYS A 19 -23.85 8.78 -10.25
C CYS A 19 -22.61 8.30 -9.47
N SER A 20 -22.21 8.97 -8.38
CA SER A 20 -21.08 8.52 -7.54
C SER A 20 -21.37 7.24 -6.76
N ASN A 21 -22.64 6.92 -6.49
CA ASN A 21 -23.04 5.72 -5.76
C ASN A 21 -23.36 4.52 -6.67
N CYS A 22 -23.27 4.67 -7.99
CA CYS A 22 -23.46 3.58 -8.95
C CYS A 22 -22.17 2.88 -9.37
N SER A 23 -21.06 3.10 -8.65
CA SER A 23 -19.89 2.22 -8.69
C SER A 23 -20.26 0.90 -8.02
N LEU A 24 -21.04 0.08 -8.71
CA LEU A 24 -21.22 -1.32 -8.38
C LEU A 24 -19.83 -1.94 -8.50
N ASP A 25 -19.14 -2.11 -7.37
CA ASP A 25 -18.08 -3.10 -7.19
C ASP A 25 -18.72 -4.47 -7.40
N VAL A 26 -18.97 -4.81 -8.67
CA VAL A 26 -19.28 -6.17 -9.07
C VAL A 26 -17.95 -6.90 -9.03
N ALA A 27 -17.54 -7.30 -7.83
CA ALA A 27 -16.62 -8.41 -7.67
C ALA A 27 -17.33 -9.65 -8.27
N ALA A 28 -17.23 -9.79 -9.59
CA ALA A 28 -17.85 -10.85 -10.34
C ALA A 28 -17.08 -12.12 -9.99
N ALA A 29 -17.50 -12.82 -8.94
CA ALA A 29 -17.00 -14.15 -8.64
C ALA A 29 -17.19 -15.03 -9.88
N ILE A 30 -16.11 -15.69 -10.32
CA ILE A 30 -16.09 -16.48 -11.56
C ILE A 30 -16.87 -17.80 -11.38
N ALA A 31 -17.18 -18.18 -10.14
CA ALA A 31 -17.88 -19.41 -9.78
C ALA A 31 -19.39 -19.46 -10.10
N PRO A 32 -19.91 -20.67 -10.35
CA PRO A 32 -19.89 -21.35 -11.63
C PRO A 32 -21.07 -20.86 -12.49
N ARG A 33 -20.83 -19.85 -13.34
CA ARG A 33 -21.69 -19.63 -14.51
C ARG A 33 -21.21 -20.56 -15.63
N SER A 34 -22.08 -20.90 -16.59
CA SER A 34 -21.85 -21.87 -17.67
C SER A 34 -20.70 -21.56 -18.66
N TYR A 35 -19.77 -20.70 -18.27
CA TYR A 35 -18.63 -20.24 -19.08
C TYR A 35 -17.50 -21.25 -19.18
N PHE A 36 -17.43 -22.22 -18.27
CA PHE A 36 -16.28 -23.11 -18.19
C PHE A 36 -16.61 -24.48 -18.74
N SER A 37 -15.84 -24.88 -19.75
CA SER A 37 -15.85 -26.23 -20.31
C SER A 37 -14.44 -26.81 -20.20
N SER A 38 -14.31 -28.13 -20.27
CA SER A 38 -12.99 -28.79 -20.32
C SER A 38 -12.18 -28.40 -21.56
N VAL A 39 -12.83 -27.80 -22.57
CA VAL A 39 -12.20 -27.26 -23.77
C VAL A 39 -12.22 -25.73 -23.71
N ARG A 40 -11.12 -25.12 -24.13
CA ARG A 40 -10.98 -23.67 -24.26
C ARG A 40 -12.15 -23.10 -25.07
N SER A 41 -12.92 -22.22 -24.45
CA SER A 41 -14.15 -21.64 -25.01
C SER A 41 -13.97 -20.13 -25.17
N ALA A 42 -14.08 -19.62 -26.38
CA ALA A 42 -13.93 -18.19 -26.66
C ALA A 42 -15.01 -17.37 -25.94
N GLN A 43 -14.62 -16.25 -25.36
CA GLN A 43 -15.50 -15.30 -24.69
C GLN A 43 -15.43 -13.92 -25.35
N SER A 44 -16.50 -13.14 -25.19
CA SER A 44 -16.54 -11.77 -25.67
C SER A 44 -15.56 -10.90 -24.86
N PRO A 45 -14.69 -10.09 -25.50
CA PRO A 45 -13.84 -9.13 -24.79
C PRO A 45 -14.59 -8.10 -23.95
N ASN A 46 -15.86 -7.84 -24.28
CA ASN A 46 -16.73 -6.91 -23.56
C ASN A 46 -17.52 -7.57 -22.42
N ASP A 47 -17.31 -8.88 -22.16
CA ASP A 47 -17.95 -9.55 -21.03
C ASP A 47 -17.42 -8.95 -19.71
N PRO A 48 -18.29 -8.57 -18.74
CA PRO A 48 -17.86 -8.00 -17.47
C PRO A 48 -16.89 -8.90 -16.69
N VAL A 49 -17.01 -10.22 -16.80
CA VAL A 49 -16.10 -11.18 -16.14
C VAL A 49 -14.70 -11.11 -16.76
N ILE A 50 -14.63 -10.95 -18.09
CA ILE A 50 -13.35 -10.78 -18.81
C ILE A 50 -12.73 -9.43 -18.49
N ALA A 51 -13.53 -8.36 -18.42
CA ALA A 51 -13.05 -7.05 -18.02
C ALA A 51 -12.52 -7.04 -16.57
N ASP A 52 -13.23 -7.65 -15.63
CA ASP A 52 -12.78 -7.83 -14.24
C ASP A 52 -11.45 -8.59 -14.17
N ALA A 53 -11.36 -9.73 -14.87
CA ALA A 53 -10.13 -10.51 -14.94
C ALA A 53 -8.96 -9.71 -15.54
N ALA A 54 -9.21 -8.92 -16.59
CA ALA A 54 -8.18 -8.10 -17.22
C ALA A 54 -7.68 -6.97 -16.31
N ASN A 55 -8.58 -6.31 -15.58
CA ASN A 55 -8.20 -5.30 -14.59
C ASN A 55 -7.45 -5.91 -13.42
N PHE A 56 -7.92 -7.06 -12.90
CA PHE A 56 -7.19 -7.81 -11.88
C PHE A 56 -5.76 -8.12 -12.33
N ALA A 57 -5.59 -8.60 -13.57
CA ALA A 57 -4.28 -8.94 -14.10
C ALA A 57 -3.36 -7.72 -14.23
N LEU A 58 -3.90 -6.59 -14.69
CA LEU A 58 -3.17 -5.32 -14.75
C LEU A 58 -2.74 -4.83 -13.36
N ASP A 59 -3.62 -4.93 -12.36
CA ASP A 59 -3.32 -4.47 -11.00
C ASP A 59 -2.27 -5.37 -10.32
N GLN A 60 -2.32 -6.68 -10.57
CA GLN A 60 -1.25 -7.58 -10.15
C GLN A 60 0.08 -7.19 -10.80
N LEU A 61 0.12 -6.95 -12.13
CA LEU A 61 1.34 -6.49 -12.81
C LEU A 61 1.88 -5.18 -12.23
N ARG A 62 1.02 -4.19 -11.97
CA ARG A 62 1.41 -2.92 -11.34
C ARG A 62 2.06 -3.11 -9.97
N GLY A 63 1.61 -4.12 -9.23
CA GLY A 63 2.14 -4.49 -7.91
C GLY A 63 3.48 -5.22 -7.92
N LEU A 64 3.89 -5.81 -9.06
CA LEU A 64 5.13 -6.59 -9.16
C LEU A 64 6.41 -5.76 -9.33
N SER A 65 6.30 -4.45 -9.56
CA SER A 65 7.46 -3.61 -9.85
C SER A 65 8.06 -2.98 -8.60
N ASP A 66 9.29 -3.36 -8.27
CA ASP A 66 10.08 -2.75 -7.20
C ASP A 66 10.41 -1.28 -7.47
N SER A 67 10.61 -0.89 -8.73
CA SER A 67 10.85 0.49 -9.13
C SER A 67 9.56 1.32 -9.26
N GLY A 68 8.40 0.67 -9.18
CA GLY A 68 7.11 1.29 -9.38
C GLY A 68 6.84 1.71 -10.83
N ILE A 69 7.71 1.37 -11.80
CA ILE A 69 7.54 1.75 -13.20
C ILE A 69 6.28 1.11 -13.81
N TYR A 70 5.91 -0.09 -13.38
CA TYR A 70 4.70 -0.76 -13.85
C TYR A 70 3.41 -0.06 -13.42
N LYS A 71 3.44 0.86 -12.45
CA LYS A 71 2.28 1.71 -12.11
C LYS A 71 1.82 2.57 -13.29
N THR A 72 2.69 2.75 -14.29
CA THR A 72 2.39 3.49 -15.54
C THR A 72 1.65 2.65 -16.57
N LEU A 73 1.59 1.32 -16.40
CA LEU A 73 0.84 0.44 -17.29
C LEU A 73 -0.65 0.77 -17.19
N SER A 74 -1.33 0.76 -18.33
CA SER A 74 -2.79 0.89 -18.43
C SER A 74 -3.34 -0.12 -19.44
N LEU A 75 -4.56 -0.59 -19.24
CA LEU A 75 -5.22 -1.48 -20.18
C LEU A 75 -5.68 -0.66 -21.39
N ALA A 76 -5.10 -0.91 -22.56
CA ALA A 76 -5.52 -0.25 -23.79
C ALA A 76 -6.72 -0.97 -24.42
N LYS A 77 -6.64 -2.31 -24.54
CA LYS A 77 -7.69 -3.12 -25.16
C LYS A 77 -7.55 -4.60 -24.79
N VAL A 78 -8.66 -5.33 -24.72
CA VAL A 78 -8.66 -6.80 -24.74
C VAL A 78 -8.96 -7.26 -26.18
N HIS A 79 -8.04 -7.99 -26.81
CA HIS A 79 -8.20 -8.48 -28.18
C HIS A 79 -9.03 -9.74 -28.23
N ALA A 80 -8.71 -10.71 -27.37
CA ALA A 80 -9.38 -11.98 -27.28
C ALA A 80 -9.36 -12.49 -25.84
N ALA A 81 -10.36 -13.28 -25.50
CA ALA A 81 -10.43 -13.97 -24.23
C ALA A 81 -11.00 -15.37 -24.42
N ALA A 82 -10.56 -16.31 -23.59
CA ALA A 82 -11.12 -17.64 -23.56
C ALA A 82 -11.14 -18.20 -22.14
N THR A 83 -12.12 -19.04 -21.85
CA THR A 83 -12.29 -19.69 -20.55
C THR A 83 -12.02 -21.18 -20.67
N GLU A 84 -11.44 -21.75 -19.62
CA GLU A 84 -11.12 -23.17 -19.54
C GLU A 84 -11.29 -23.69 -18.11
N LEU A 85 -11.91 -24.86 -17.98
CA LEU A 85 -12.08 -25.54 -16.71
C LEU A 85 -10.85 -26.42 -16.43
N GLY A 86 -9.87 -25.88 -15.70
CA GLY A 86 -8.75 -26.68 -15.18
C GLY A 86 -9.20 -27.57 -14.03
N ASP A 87 -8.37 -28.50 -13.56
CA ASP A 87 -8.73 -29.41 -12.46
C ASP A 87 -9.02 -28.65 -11.15
N PHE A 88 -8.11 -27.74 -10.80
CA PHE A 88 -8.13 -26.98 -9.54
C PHE A 88 -8.53 -25.50 -9.71
N HIS A 89 -8.51 -24.98 -10.94
CA HIS A 89 -8.72 -23.56 -11.21
C HIS A 89 -9.76 -23.35 -12.31
N TYR A 90 -10.49 -22.24 -12.24
CA TYR A 90 -11.10 -21.62 -13.40
C TYR A 90 -10.03 -20.77 -14.09
N VAL A 91 -9.77 -21.02 -15.37
CA VAL A 91 -8.70 -20.36 -16.12
C VAL A 91 -9.31 -19.42 -17.15
N ILE A 92 -8.88 -18.16 -17.13
CA ILE A 92 -9.22 -17.16 -18.14
C ILE A 92 -7.93 -16.81 -18.89
N HIS A 93 -7.85 -17.21 -20.15
CA HIS A 93 -6.81 -16.83 -21.09
C HIS A 93 -7.16 -15.46 -21.68
N LEU A 94 -6.22 -14.53 -21.65
CA LEU A 94 -6.38 -13.15 -22.09
C LEU A 94 -5.28 -12.79 -23.08
N GLN A 95 -5.68 -12.25 -24.22
CA GLN A 95 -4.79 -11.54 -25.14
C GLN A 95 -5.16 -10.06 -25.06
N MET A 96 -4.27 -9.24 -24.51
CA MET A 96 -4.55 -7.84 -24.23
C MET A 96 -3.41 -6.92 -24.64
N ALA A 97 -3.77 -5.71 -25.03
CA ALA A 97 -2.86 -4.63 -25.29
C ALA A 97 -2.70 -3.78 -24.03
N LEU A 98 -1.47 -3.62 -23.56
CA LEU A 98 -1.12 -2.72 -22.47
C LEU A 98 -0.47 -1.45 -23.06
N ALA A 99 -0.76 -0.31 -22.45
CA ALA A 99 -0.17 0.97 -22.81
C ALA A 99 0.77 1.49 -21.73
N SER A 100 1.94 1.95 -22.14
CA SER A 100 2.88 2.72 -21.33
C SER A 100 3.79 3.55 -22.23
N PRO A 101 4.09 4.82 -21.87
CA PRO A 101 5.04 5.64 -22.63
C PRO A 101 6.50 5.18 -22.44
N TYR A 102 6.76 4.18 -21.59
CA TYR A 102 8.10 3.81 -21.16
C TYR A 102 8.52 2.40 -21.59
N PHE A 103 7.78 1.77 -22.52
CA PHE A 103 8.19 0.49 -23.08
C PHE A 103 9.55 0.60 -23.79
N ARG A 104 10.35 -0.46 -23.68
CA ARG A 104 11.68 -0.54 -24.29
C ARG A 104 11.62 -0.40 -25.82
N SER A 105 10.57 -0.93 -26.45
CA SER A 105 10.36 -0.84 -27.90
C SER A 105 10.07 0.58 -28.40
N LYS A 106 9.79 1.54 -27.49
CA LYS A 106 9.33 2.90 -27.77
C LYS A 106 7.96 2.99 -28.44
N ARG A 107 7.19 1.90 -28.44
CA ARG A 107 5.77 1.92 -28.82
C ARG A 107 4.94 2.34 -27.60
N GLU A 108 3.82 3.00 -27.83
CA GLU A 108 2.91 3.38 -26.75
C GLU A 108 2.08 2.19 -26.27
N VAL A 109 1.91 1.16 -27.11
CA VAL A 109 1.05 0.01 -26.89
C VAL A 109 1.76 -1.27 -27.35
N GLU A 110 1.72 -2.30 -26.51
CA GLU A 110 2.25 -3.64 -26.77
C GLU A 110 1.24 -4.72 -26.38
N ASP A 111 1.29 -5.86 -27.07
CA ASP A 111 0.36 -6.97 -26.89
C ASP A 111 0.97 -8.06 -26.00
N PHE A 112 0.19 -8.59 -25.07
CA PHE A 112 0.60 -9.58 -24.08
C PHE A 112 -0.43 -10.71 -23.97
N GLU A 113 0.07 -11.93 -23.73
CA GLU A 113 -0.74 -13.09 -23.38
C GLU A 113 -0.63 -13.35 -21.88
N MET A 114 -1.77 -13.44 -21.21
CA MET A 114 -1.87 -13.60 -19.77
C MET A 114 -2.94 -14.62 -19.42
N MET A 115 -2.77 -15.28 -18.29
CA MET A 115 -3.77 -16.19 -17.72
C MET A 115 -4.14 -15.72 -16.32
N VAL A 116 -5.44 -15.66 -16.05
CA VAL A 116 -5.96 -15.45 -14.70
C VAL A 116 -6.50 -16.77 -14.18
N LEU A 117 -6.04 -17.18 -13.01
CA LEU A 117 -6.44 -18.42 -12.37
C LEU A 117 -7.26 -18.09 -11.12
N GLU A 118 -8.47 -18.60 -11.04
CA GLU A 118 -9.30 -18.51 -9.83
C GLU A 118 -9.41 -19.91 -9.20
N SER A 119 -9.03 -20.04 -7.93
CA SER A 119 -9.10 -21.31 -7.20
C SER A 119 -10.55 -21.81 -7.08
N LYS A 120 -10.80 -23.07 -7.42
CA LYS A 120 -12.11 -23.68 -7.18
C LYS A 120 -12.37 -23.84 -5.67
N PRO A 121 -13.62 -23.64 -5.22
CA PRO A 121 -13.96 -23.84 -3.82
C PRO A 121 -13.76 -25.30 -3.43
N ARG A 122 -13.08 -25.53 -2.31
CA ARG A 122 -12.88 -26.89 -1.77
C ARG A 122 -14.22 -27.47 -1.30
N VAL A 123 -14.31 -28.80 -1.22
CA VAL A 123 -15.54 -29.50 -0.78
C VAL A 123 -15.95 -29.03 0.62
N GLU A 124 -14.99 -28.84 1.51
CA GLU A 124 -15.20 -28.36 2.88
C GLU A 124 -15.68 -26.91 2.95
N GLU A 125 -15.17 -26.04 2.07
CA GLU A 125 -15.55 -24.62 1.98
C GLU A 125 -16.99 -24.44 1.48
N ARG A 126 -17.44 -25.32 0.58
CA ARG A 126 -18.85 -25.36 0.15
C ARG A 126 -19.80 -25.68 1.29
N ALA A 127 -19.38 -26.55 2.21
CA ALA A 127 -20.19 -26.92 3.37
C ALA A 127 -20.23 -25.81 4.43
N SER A 128 -19.13 -25.06 4.60
CA SER A 128 -19.05 -23.97 5.59
C SER A 128 -19.66 -22.64 5.11
N GLY A 129 -19.89 -22.50 3.79
CA GLY A 129 -20.38 -21.26 3.18
C GLY A 129 -19.37 -20.11 3.16
N LYS A 130 -18.13 -20.35 3.64
CA LYS A 130 -17.03 -19.39 3.59
C LYS A 130 -16.14 -19.72 2.40
N TYR A 131 -16.27 -18.93 1.34
CA TYR A 131 -15.51 -19.10 0.11
C TYR A 131 -14.28 -18.17 0.12
N ASN A 132 -13.10 -18.75 0.32
CA ASN A 132 -11.84 -18.02 0.16
C ASN A 132 -11.38 -18.15 -1.28
N VAL A 133 -11.93 -17.32 -2.16
CA VAL A 133 -11.55 -17.30 -3.57
C VAL A 133 -10.17 -16.66 -3.70
N THR A 134 -9.16 -17.46 -4.03
CA THR A 134 -7.82 -16.97 -4.33
C THR A 134 -7.66 -16.81 -5.84
N ARG A 135 -7.21 -15.63 -6.27
CA ARG A 135 -6.89 -15.35 -7.67
C ARG A 135 -5.38 -15.17 -7.83
N SER A 136 -4.84 -15.66 -8.93
CA SER A 136 -3.44 -15.45 -9.32
C SER A 136 -3.34 -15.22 -10.83
N ILE A 137 -2.18 -14.73 -11.27
CA ILE A 137 -1.89 -14.56 -12.69
C ILE A 137 -0.69 -15.41 -13.10
N ALA A 138 -0.68 -15.80 -14.38
CA ALA A 138 0.48 -16.32 -15.07
C ALA A 138 0.69 -15.51 -16.37
N ILE A 139 1.94 -15.20 -16.67
CA ILE A 139 2.36 -14.44 -17.84
C ILE A 139 3.62 -15.10 -18.40
N ASP A 140 3.70 -15.21 -19.72
CA ASP A 140 4.85 -15.85 -20.37
C ASP A 140 6.04 -14.89 -20.45
N GLU A 141 5.79 -13.62 -20.80
CA GLU A 141 6.80 -12.58 -20.96
C GLU A 141 6.37 -11.30 -20.25
N PHE A 142 7.27 -10.76 -19.42
CA PHE A 142 7.02 -9.51 -18.70
C PHE A 142 7.25 -8.30 -19.63
N PRO A 143 6.50 -7.20 -19.45
CA PRO A 143 6.73 -5.99 -20.22
C PRO A 143 8.14 -5.42 -20.01
N GLU A 144 8.93 -5.33 -21.07
CA GLU A 144 10.26 -4.72 -20.99
C GLU A 144 10.16 -3.19 -20.99
N MET A 145 10.76 -2.55 -19.99
CA MET A 145 10.76 -1.09 -19.85
C MET A 145 12.14 -0.50 -20.17
N ASP A 146 12.15 0.77 -20.53
CA ASP A 146 13.37 1.53 -20.76
C ASP A 146 14.23 1.64 -19.48
N GLU A 147 15.48 1.17 -19.56
CA GLU A 147 16.44 1.12 -18.45
C GLU A 147 16.69 2.50 -17.85
N ASP A 148 16.83 3.54 -18.68
CA ASP A 148 17.08 4.90 -18.21
C ASP A 148 15.86 5.44 -17.43
N VAL A 149 14.66 5.01 -17.80
CA VAL A 149 13.42 5.39 -17.10
C VAL A 149 13.33 4.65 -15.77
N ILE A 150 13.66 3.36 -15.74
CA ILE A 150 13.66 2.56 -14.50
C ILE A 150 14.55 3.22 -13.45
N GLU A 151 15.77 3.63 -13.84
CA GLU A 151 16.70 4.29 -12.93
C GLU A 151 16.10 5.59 -12.37
N ARG A 152 15.50 6.43 -13.22
CA ARG A 152 14.85 7.68 -12.77
C ARG A 152 13.71 7.43 -11.79
N PHE A 153 12.88 6.41 -12.03
CA PHE A 153 11.81 6.04 -11.11
C PHE A 153 12.35 5.55 -9.77
N TRP A 154 13.42 4.76 -9.79
CA TRP A 154 14.08 4.28 -8.57
C TRP A 154 14.70 5.42 -7.77
N VAL A 155 15.45 6.32 -8.42
CA VAL A 155 16.03 7.52 -7.77
C VAL A 155 14.93 8.35 -7.12
N LYS A 156 13.84 8.63 -7.86
CA LYS A 156 12.69 9.37 -7.33
C LYS A 156 12.07 8.67 -6.12
N MET A 157 11.86 7.35 -6.18
CA MET A 157 11.29 6.60 -5.06
C MET A 157 12.19 6.65 -3.83
N VAL A 158 13.51 6.50 -4.00
CA VAL A 158 14.48 6.58 -2.91
C VAL A 158 14.51 7.98 -2.31
N GLU A 159 14.44 9.03 -3.13
CA GLU A 159 14.36 10.42 -2.67
C GLU A 159 13.07 10.70 -1.90
N GLU A 160 11.92 10.25 -2.40
CA GLU A 160 10.64 10.34 -1.69
C GLU A 160 10.71 9.61 -0.34
N ARG A 161 11.29 8.40 -0.30
CA ARG A 161 11.50 7.68 0.97
C ARG A 161 12.46 8.40 1.91
N ARG A 162 13.54 9.01 1.40
CA ARG A 162 14.45 9.86 2.19
C ARG A 162 13.72 11.08 2.75
N GLN A 163 12.86 11.72 1.96
CA GLN A 163 12.07 12.86 2.39
C GLN A 163 11.07 12.47 3.48
N ARG A 164 10.29 11.40 3.28
CA ARG A 164 9.34 10.90 4.29
C ARG A 164 10.06 10.57 5.61
N ARG A 165 11.22 9.92 5.55
CA ARG A 165 12.03 9.66 6.75
C ARG A 165 12.42 10.96 7.46
N ARG A 166 12.84 12.00 6.73
CA ARG A 166 13.13 13.32 7.33
C ARG A 166 11.89 13.92 7.99
N GLU A 167 10.74 13.88 7.33
CA GLU A 167 9.48 14.41 7.88
C GLU A 167 9.02 13.66 9.14
N LEU A 168 9.19 12.34 9.18
CA LEU A 168 8.94 11.53 10.38
C LEU A 168 9.88 11.92 11.51
N PHE A 169 11.18 12.11 11.21
CA PHE A 169 12.13 12.58 12.20
C PHE A 169 11.78 13.98 12.73
N ASP A 170 11.37 14.90 11.86
CA ASP A 170 10.97 16.27 12.25
C ASP A 170 9.68 16.29 13.08
N LYS A 171 8.75 15.36 12.80
CA LYS A 171 7.53 15.17 13.60
C LYS A 171 7.88 14.65 15.00
N TRP A 172 8.76 13.65 15.07
CA TRP A 172 9.26 13.11 16.33
C TRP A 172 10.03 14.11 17.18
N GLU A 173 10.86 14.92 16.53
CA GLU A 173 11.59 16.01 17.16
C GLU A 173 10.64 16.99 17.87
N ARG A 174 9.50 17.32 17.26
CA ARG A 174 8.46 18.17 17.86
C ARG A 174 7.67 17.49 18.97
N GLU A 175 7.28 16.23 18.81
CA GLU A 175 6.54 15.47 19.85
C GLU A 175 7.36 15.31 21.14
N GLY A 176 8.69 15.17 21.03
CA GLY A 176 9.58 15.11 22.19
C GLY A 176 9.77 16.44 22.93
N GLU A 177 9.41 17.57 22.34
CA GLU A 177 9.41 18.89 23.01
C GLU A 177 8.11 19.13 23.76
N SER A 178 6.95 18.78 23.19
CA SER A 178 5.65 19.00 23.83
C SER A 178 5.48 18.22 25.15
N VAL A 179 6.08 17.02 25.26
CA VAL A 179 6.02 16.25 26.52
C VAL A 179 6.80 16.93 27.65
N LYS A 180 7.86 17.69 27.34
CA LYS A 180 8.63 18.43 28.35
C LYS A 180 7.92 19.69 28.83
N GLU A 181 7.11 20.32 27.99
CA GLU A 181 6.34 21.51 28.37
C GLU A 181 5.15 21.15 29.28
N GLU A 182 4.53 19.98 29.10
CA GLU A 182 3.45 19.51 29.97
C GLU A 182 3.94 19.03 31.35
N GLU A 183 5.14 18.44 31.45
CA GLU A 183 5.77 18.12 32.74
C GLU A 183 6.35 19.36 33.46
N GLY A 184 6.71 20.42 32.72
CA GLY A 184 7.22 21.67 33.26
C GLY A 184 6.19 22.54 34.00
N LEU A 185 4.89 22.30 33.80
CA LEU A 185 3.80 23.09 34.41
C LEU A 185 3.32 22.56 35.77
N GLN A 186 3.88 21.47 36.29
CA GLN A 186 3.58 20.96 37.65
C GLN A 186 4.75 21.06 38.64
N THR A 187 5.87 21.71 38.30
CA THR A 187 7.01 21.84 39.21
C THR A 187 7.60 23.25 39.22
N GLU A 188 6.74 24.28 39.27
CA GLU A 188 7.16 25.61 39.73
C GLU A 188 7.05 25.71 41.27
N SER A 189 7.86 24.91 41.97
CA SER A 189 8.39 25.33 43.26
C SER A 189 9.64 24.54 43.55
N ASN A 190 10.76 25.27 43.64
CA ASN A 190 12.08 24.82 44.04
C ASN A 190 12.94 24.26 42.90
N VAL A 191 13.84 25.09 42.38
CA VAL A 191 15.31 24.93 42.46
C VAL A 191 15.94 25.95 41.51
N LYS A 192 16.43 27.05 42.09
CA LYS A 192 17.59 27.75 41.55
C LYS A 192 18.79 26.92 42.01
N ASP A 193 19.59 26.44 41.05
CA ASP A 193 20.91 25.76 41.20
C ASP A 193 21.01 24.39 40.48
N GLU A 194 20.77 24.32 39.16
CA GLU A 194 21.07 23.09 38.38
C GLU A 194 21.67 23.35 36.98
N GLU A 195 22.39 24.46 36.76
CA GLU A 195 23.08 24.71 35.48
C GLU A 195 24.55 24.22 35.43
N GLN A 196 25.05 23.57 36.50
CA GLN A 196 26.47 23.13 36.59
C GLN A 196 26.67 21.62 36.82
N THR A 197 25.61 20.82 36.90
CA THR A 197 25.68 19.38 37.25
C THR A 197 25.47 18.40 36.09
N ILE A 198 25.56 18.86 34.83
CA ILE A 198 25.36 17.99 33.66
C ILE A 198 26.67 17.36 33.15
N VAL A 199 27.84 17.88 33.53
CA VAL A 199 29.13 17.40 33.00
C VAL A 199 29.76 16.28 33.84
N GLU A 200 29.44 16.15 35.13
CA GLU A 200 30.18 15.26 36.04
C GLU A 200 29.62 13.82 36.16
N LYS A 201 28.51 13.49 35.48
CA LYS A 201 27.86 12.15 35.55
C LYS A 201 28.09 11.25 34.33
N VAL A 202 29.02 11.56 33.44
CA VAL A 202 29.26 10.78 32.20
C VAL A 202 30.21 9.58 32.40
N THR A 203 30.74 9.35 33.62
CA THR A 203 31.55 8.15 33.92
C THR A 203 30.73 6.93 34.34
N LYS A 204 29.41 7.05 34.53
CA LYS A 204 28.55 5.87 34.67
C LYS A 204 28.36 5.23 33.30
N THR A 205 28.81 3.99 33.17
CA THR A 205 28.51 3.13 32.02
C THR A 205 27.01 3.02 31.85
N LEU A 206 26.44 3.85 30.97
CA LEU A 206 25.04 3.79 30.58
C LEU A 206 24.74 2.38 30.09
N THR A 207 23.75 1.75 30.72
CA THR A 207 23.29 0.42 30.30
C THR A 207 22.47 0.55 29.01
N ILE A 208 22.36 -0.55 28.26
CA ILE A 208 21.58 -0.57 27.00
C ILE A 208 20.11 -0.21 27.27
N ASP A 209 19.55 -0.70 28.38
CA ASP A 209 18.16 -0.44 28.77
C ASP A 209 17.91 1.05 29.06
N GLU A 210 18.88 1.72 29.69
CA GLU A 210 18.82 3.19 29.91
C GLU A 210 18.85 3.93 28.57
N LEU A 211 19.74 3.54 27.65
CA LEU A 211 19.79 4.12 26.30
C LEU A 211 18.49 3.90 25.52
N GLN A 212 17.85 2.75 25.69
CA GLN A 212 16.55 2.42 25.10
C GLN A 212 15.39 3.22 25.70
N ALA A 213 15.52 3.76 26.91
CA ALA A 213 14.52 4.65 27.51
C ALA A 213 14.72 6.12 27.11
N MET A 214 15.90 6.50 26.62
CA MET A 214 16.22 7.90 26.32
C MET A 214 15.51 8.44 25.07
N PRO A 215 15.07 9.72 25.08
CA PRO A 215 14.61 10.44 23.89
C PRO A 215 15.66 10.45 22.77
N ALA A 216 15.22 10.32 21.51
CA ALA A 216 16.11 10.31 20.34
C ALA A 216 17.00 11.56 20.23
N LYS A 217 16.51 12.73 20.69
CA LYS A 217 17.29 13.97 20.78
C LYS A 217 18.52 13.84 21.67
N GLN A 218 18.34 13.28 22.86
CA GLN A 218 19.44 13.08 23.81
C GLN A 218 20.44 12.06 23.28
N LEU A 219 19.94 10.99 22.65
CA LEU A 219 20.79 10.00 21.98
C LEU A 219 21.66 10.64 20.87
N ARG A 220 21.09 11.52 20.04
CA ARG A 220 21.85 12.27 19.03
C ARG A 220 22.84 13.26 19.65
N GLN A 221 22.45 13.96 20.72
CA GLN A 221 23.35 14.85 21.43
C GLN A 221 24.56 14.08 21.99
N LEU A 222 24.35 12.88 22.52
CA LEU A 222 25.43 11.97 22.94
C LEU A 222 26.30 11.47 21.78
N LEU A 223 25.79 11.39 20.55
CA LEU A 223 26.63 11.09 19.38
C LEU A 223 27.54 12.27 18.99
N THR A 224 27.08 13.51 19.25
CA THR A 224 27.85 14.73 18.94
C THR A 224 28.92 15.06 19.98
N THR A 225 28.84 14.48 21.19
CA THR A 225 29.87 14.72 22.21
C THR A 225 31.17 13.99 21.84
N PRO A 226 32.33 14.67 21.91
CA PRO A 226 33.62 14.09 21.57
C PRO A 226 34.05 12.96 22.53
N GLU A 227 33.42 12.88 23.71
CA GLU A 227 33.70 11.88 24.75
C GLU A 227 32.98 10.54 24.52
N SER A 228 32.11 10.44 23.51
CA SER A 228 31.39 9.20 23.21
C SER A 228 32.35 8.10 22.74
N THR A 229 32.38 6.98 23.46
CA THR A 229 33.22 5.84 23.05
C THR A 229 32.66 5.19 21.78
N ALA A 230 33.50 4.55 20.96
CA ALA A 230 33.05 3.88 19.74
C ALA A 230 31.96 2.81 20.00
N PRO A 231 32.04 1.98 21.07
CA PRO A 231 30.97 1.05 21.42
C PRO A 231 29.65 1.74 21.77
N LEU A 232 29.70 2.86 22.52
CA LEU A 232 28.52 3.65 22.85
C LEU A 232 27.88 4.25 21.61
N ARG A 233 28.68 4.79 20.68
CA ARG A 233 28.19 5.31 19.40
C ARG A 233 27.51 4.22 18.57
N ALA A 234 28.10 3.03 18.48
CA ALA A 234 27.51 1.90 17.79
C ALA A 234 26.18 1.45 18.42
N ALA A 235 26.10 1.38 19.76
CA ALA A 235 24.88 1.04 20.48
C ALA A 235 23.78 2.09 20.27
N ILE A 236 24.12 3.39 20.35
CA ILE A 236 23.17 4.47 20.09
C ILE A 236 22.66 4.43 18.65
N SER A 237 23.54 4.23 17.66
CA SER A 237 23.14 4.09 16.25
C SER A 237 22.19 2.91 16.05
N ALA A 238 22.49 1.74 16.65
CA ALA A 238 21.63 0.57 16.55
C ALA A 238 20.23 0.81 17.15
N ILE A 239 20.13 1.50 18.28
CA ILE A 239 18.84 1.85 18.92
C ILE A 239 18.04 2.83 18.04
N LEU A 240 18.71 3.82 17.44
CA LEU A 240 18.05 4.76 16.54
C LEU A 240 17.54 4.07 15.26
N ASP A 241 18.32 3.13 14.71
CA ASP A 241 17.93 2.34 13.55
C ASP A 241 16.75 1.40 13.89
N GLU A 242 16.77 0.74 15.04
CA GLU A 242 15.66 -0.12 15.52
C GLU A 242 14.36 0.69 15.70
N ARG A 243 14.44 1.88 16.29
CA ARG A 243 13.25 2.74 16.43
C ARG A 243 12.72 3.22 15.09
N LEU A 244 13.60 3.48 14.13
CA LEU A 244 13.22 3.85 12.78
C LEU A 244 12.52 2.69 12.06
N THR A 245 13.01 1.45 12.18
CA THR A 245 12.36 0.29 11.54
C THR A 245 10.99 0.03 12.15
N LEU A 246 10.82 0.16 13.47
CA LEU A 246 9.52 0.04 14.13
C LEU A 246 8.52 1.10 13.65
N LEU A 247 8.98 2.31 13.39
CA LEU A 247 8.15 3.36 12.79
C LEU A 247 7.72 3.02 11.37
N GLU A 248 8.67 2.61 10.53
CA GLU A 248 8.38 2.23 9.15
C GLU A 248 7.36 1.11 9.12
N GLN A 249 7.50 0.09 9.98
CA GLN A 249 6.51 -0.98 10.14
C GLN A 249 5.15 -0.47 10.62
N ARG A 250 5.12 0.48 11.56
CA ARG A 250 3.87 1.07 12.04
C ARG A 250 3.16 1.88 10.95
N GLU A 251 3.92 2.60 10.13
CA GLU A 251 3.35 3.35 9.01
C GLU A 251 2.89 2.41 7.89
N GLU A 252 3.68 1.39 7.55
CA GLU A 252 3.31 0.36 6.57
C GLU A 252 2.05 -0.40 7.01
N THR A 253 1.91 -0.72 8.29
CA THR A 253 0.69 -1.35 8.81
C THR A 253 -0.52 -0.41 8.76
N LEU A 254 -0.34 0.89 9.03
CA LEU A 254 -1.40 1.88 8.87
C LEU A 254 -1.81 2.06 7.39
N HIS A 255 -0.85 2.10 6.46
CA HIS A 255 -1.12 2.17 5.02
C HIS A 255 -1.76 0.88 4.51
N ALA A 256 -1.30 -0.28 4.96
CA ALA A 256 -1.90 -1.57 4.62
C ALA A 256 -3.34 -1.67 5.16
N GLN A 257 -3.60 -1.21 6.39
CA GLN A 257 -4.95 -1.13 6.94
C GLN A 257 -5.82 -0.13 6.18
N THR A 258 -5.27 1.00 5.76
CA THR A 258 -6.00 2.00 4.95
C THR A 258 -6.36 1.44 3.57
N ASN A 259 -5.45 0.70 2.93
CA ASN A 259 -5.71 0.02 1.66
C ASN A 259 -6.66 -1.20 1.81
N GLN A 260 -6.74 -1.81 3.00
CA GLN A 260 -7.73 -2.85 3.33
C GLN A 260 -9.09 -2.29 3.80
N GLN A 261 -9.20 -1.00 4.09
CA GLN A 261 -10.44 -0.34 4.54
C GLN A 261 -11.35 0.17 3.40
N GLN A 262 -11.07 -0.17 2.15
CA GLN A 262 -12.11 -0.28 1.11
C GLN A 262 -12.69 -1.71 1.11
N PRO A 263 -14.01 -1.87 1.13
CA PRO A 263 -14.70 -2.39 2.31
C PRO A 263 -14.88 -3.92 2.27
N THR A 264 -14.39 -4.62 3.29
CA THR A 264 -15.00 -5.90 3.72
C THR A 264 -15.93 -5.68 4.91
N GLN A 265 -17.22 -5.84 4.60
CA GLN A 265 -18.31 -6.34 5.46
C GLN A 265 -19.08 -5.35 6.35
N LEU A 266 -20.20 -4.89 5.78
CA LEU A 266 -21.48 -4.72 6.47
C LEU A 266 -21.82 -6.01 7.25
N ASN A 267 -21.63 -5.99 8.57
CA ASN A 267 -22.36 -6.88 9.48
C ASN A 267 -23.83 -6.43 9.51
N LEU A 268 -24.66 -6.98 8.63
CA LEU A 268 -26.11 -6.95 8.82
C LEU A 268 -26.48 -8.09 9.78
N HIS A 269 -26.58 -7.73 11.05
CA HIS A 269 -27.35 -8.47 12.04
C HIS A 269 -28.78 -8.59 11.50
N ARG A 270 -29.18 -9.79 11.12
CA ARG A 270 -30.55 -10.10 10.71
C ARG A 270 -31.31 -10.48 11.96
N ASP A 271 -31.98 -9.49 12.53
CA ASP A 271 -33.07 -9.72 13.47
C ASP A 271 -34.24 -10.44 12.76
N GLU A 272 -34.94 -11.17 13.60
CA GLU A 272 -36.02 -12.12 13.40
C GLU A 272 -37.13 -11.68 12.41
N LEU A 273 -37.59 -12.63 11.59
CA LEU A 273 -38.99 -13.03 11.35
C LEU A 273 -39.08 -14.01 10.16
#